data_AF-A0A1F4NUH5-F1
#
_entry.id   AF-A0A1F4NUH5-F1
#
_cell.length_a   1.000
_cell.length_b   1.000
_cell.length_c   1.000
_cell.angle_alpha   90.00
_cell.angle_beta   90.00
_cell.angle_gamma   90.00
#
_symmetry.space_group_name_H-M   'P 1'
#
loop_
_entity.id
_entity.type
_entity.pdbx_description
1 polymer ?
#
loop_
_entity_poly.entity_id
_entity_poly.type
_entity_poly.pdbx_seq_one_letter_code
_entity_poly.pdbx_strand_id
1 'polypeptide(L)'
;MKNDLIEKIKSITAKGQNATEEDIRALMILIRKLLEGMTDAERQLYLTLNLFCNWTAHTEITQSNTGLRILARVNDALVEVKDSKDLINIQSKMSQALGLVPLRRELSSLLGNIRASDLLISDNDLWGMVFLNHLIEIIRNVPLAFPELSKLDSAKRKIYDQIAQNPVKPGAGVVALQIAKVDYNALGMPNAGEIMCLQVRTEDTTTVVVPILIDVRLK
;
A
#
# COMPACT_ATOMS: atom_id res chain seq x y z
N MET A 1 5.85 20.01 21.08
CA MET A 1 6.15 18.93 20.11
C MET A 1 4.93 18.52 19.29
N LYS A 2 3.82 18.07 19.89
CA LYS A 2 2.60 17.67 19.14
C LYS A 2 2.01 18.80 18.27
N ASN A 3 1.95 20.03 18.77
CA ASN A 3 1.45 21.18 18.00
C ASN A 3 2.37 21.54 16.81
N ASP A 4 3.69 21.44 16.97
CA ASP A 4 4.65 21.67 15.88
C ASP A 4 4.51 20.62 14.75
N LEU A 5 4.28 19.35 15.11
CA LEU A 5 3.98 18.31 14.13
C LEU A 5 2.70 18.61 13.35
N ILE A 6 1.64 19.02 14.04
CA ILE A 6 0.34 19.34 13.43
C ILE A 6 0.47 20.53 12.47
N GLU A 7 1.17 21.60 12.85
CA GLU A 7 1.35 22.76 11.96
C GLU A 7 2.18 22.42 10.71
N LYS A 8 3.19 21.54 10.84
CA LYS A 8 3.93 21.03 9.67
C LYS A 8 3.06 20.17 8.75
N ILE A 9 2.22 19.30 9.32
CA ILE A 9 1.25 18.50 8.55
C ILE A 9 0.27 19.44 7.80
N LYS A 10 -0.24 20.47 8.48
CA LYS A 10 -1.12 21.49 7.86
C LYS A 10 -0.43 22.21 6.72
N SER A 11 0.83 22.63 6.91
CA SER A 11 1.60 23.32 5.88
C SER A 11 1.79 22.47 4.63
N ILE A 12 2.12 21.18 4.79
CA ILE A 12 2.28 20.27 3.66
C ILE A 12 0.93 20.00 2.96
N THR A 13 -0.11 19.69 3.73
CA THR A 13 -1.43 19.37 3.17
C THR A 13 -2.09 20.56 2.45
N ALA A 14 -1.77 21.79 2.86
CA ALA A 14 -2.20 23.00 2.19
C ALA A 14 -1.55 23.22 0.81
N LYS A 15 -0.44 22.53 0.48
CA LYS A 15 0.21 22.66 -0.84
C LYS A 15 -0.64 22.11 -1.99
N GLY A 16 -1.55 21.17 -1.71
CA GLY A 16 -2.43 20.57 -2.70
C GLY A 16 -1.64 20.05 -3.92
N GLN A 17 -1.99 20.52 -5.11
CA GLN A 17 -1.32 20.15 -6.36
C GLN A 17 0.19 20.42 -6.40
N ASN A 18 0.69 21.33 -5.56
CA ASN A 18 2.11 21.70 -5.52
C ASN A 18 2.93 20.85 -4.55
N ALA A 19 2.32 19.85 -3.91
CA ALA A 19 3.06 18.93 -3.03
C ALA A 19 4.04 18.08 -3.85
N THR A 20 5.28 17.99 -3.37
CA THR A 20 6.34 17.19 -4.01
C THR A 20 6.48 15.81 -3.38
N GLU A 21 7.32 14.96 -3.96
CA GLU A 21 7.69 13.68 -3.34
C GLU A 21 8.29 13.86 -1.94
N GLU A 22 9.15 14.86 -1.75
CA GLU A 22 9.77 15.17 -0.45
C GLU A 22 8.71 15.59 0.58
N ASP A 23 7.70 16.34 0.14
CA ASP A 23 6.58 16.74 0.99
C ASP A 23 5.76 15.52 1.43
N ILE A 24 5.45 14.59 0.52
CA ILE A 24 4.71 13.37 0.85
C ILE A 24 5.55 12.48 1.79
N ARG A 25 6.86 12.35 1.56
CA ARG A 25 7.75 11.61 2.48
C ARG A 25 7.75 12.24 3.87
N ALA A 26 7.90 13.56 3.95
CA ALA A 26 7.86 14.29 5.21
C ALA A 26 6.50 14.13 5.91
N LEU A 27 5.40 14.22 5.17
CA LEU A 27 4.04 14.03 5.68
C LEU A 27 3.88 12.65 6.33
N MET A 28 4.31 11.57 5.64
CA MET A 28 4.21 10.21 6.16
C MET A 28 5.05 10.00 7.43
N ILE A 29 6.25 10.61 7.50
CA ILE A 29 7.09 10.58 8.71
C ILE A 29 6.44 11.36 9.86
N LEU A 30 5.86 12.52 9.60
CA LEU A 30 5.19 13.34 10.63
C LEU A 30 3.93 12.66 11.16
N ILE A 31 3.14 12.04 10.28
CA ILE A 31 1.98 11.24 10.65
C ILE A 31 2.42 10.06 11.51
N ARG A 32 3.47 9.34 11.13
CA ARG A 32 4.02 8.23 11.93
C ARG A 32 4.31 8.67 13.37
N LYS A 33 5.04 9.78 13.53
CA LYS A 33 5.35 10.35 14.86
C LYS A 33 4.09 10.72 15.64
N LEU A 34 3.05 11.20 14.96
CA LEU A 34 1.78 11.52 15.59
C LEU A 34 1.07 10.25 16.10
N LEU A 35 1.04 9.18 15.29
CA LEU A 35 0.46 7.89 15.65
C LEU A 35 1.23 7.18 16.78
N GLU A 36 2.55 7.34 16.83
CA GLU A 36 3.40 6.82 17.91
C GLU A 36 3.05 7.47 19.27
N GLY A 37 2.55 8.71 19.27
CA GLY A 37 2.09 9.41 20.47
C GLY A 37 0.62 9.16 20.85
N MET A 38 -0.10 8.31 20.11
CA MET A 38 -1.49 7.92 20.42
C MET A 38 -1.55 6.68 21.32
N THR A 39 -2.66 6.52 22.02
CA THR A 39 -2.98 5.28 22.73
C THR A 39 -3.15 4.10 21.77
N ASP A 40 -3.00 2.87 22.25
CA ASP A 40 -3.18 1.68 21.42
C ASP A 40 -4.58 1.62 20.79
N ALA A 41 -5.62 2.01 21.53
CA ALA A 41 -7.00 2.04 21.05
C ALA A 41 -7.19 3.01 19.88
N GLU A 42 -6.61 4.21 19.96
CA GLU A 42 -6.64 5.19 18.86
C GLU A 42 -5.83 4.69 17.66
N ARG A 43 -4.67 4.06 17.89
CA ARG A 43 -3.82 3.53 16.82
C ARG A 43 -4.50 2.42 16.03
N GLN A 44 -5.39 1.64 16.64
CA GLN A 44 -6.19 0.62 15.93
C GLN A 44 -7.11 1.23 14.86
N LEU A 45 -7.43 2.52 14.94
CA LEU A 45 -8.24 3.22 13.92
C LEU A 45 -7.44 3.54 12.65
N TYR A 46 -6.11 3.50 12.73
CA TYR A 46 -5.18 3.96 11.69
C TYR A 46 -4.18 2.88 11.28
N LEU A 47 -4.58 1.60 11.30
CA LEU A 47 -3.66 0.49 11.04
C LEU A 47 -3.08 0.51 9.63
N THR A 48 -3.89 0.88 8.63
CA THR A 48 -3.45 0.94 7.23
C THR A 48 -2.53 2.14 7.03
N LEU A 49 -2.92 3.31 7.54
CA LEU A 49 -2.09 4.51 7.51
C LEU A 49 -0.75 4.28 8.20
N ASN A 50 -0.76 3.64 9.38
CA ASN A 50 0.46 3.28 10.10
C ASN A 50 1.34 2.33 9.28
N LEU A 51 0.76 1.37 8.57
CA LEU A 51 1.53 0.51 7.66
C LEU A 51 2.21 1.33 6.56
N PHE A 52 1.49 2.19 5.84
CA PHE A 52 2.08 2.99 4.77
C PHE A 52 3.15 3.97 5.30
N CYS A 53 2.91 4.57 6.48
CA CYS A 53 3.92 5.36 7.19
C CYS A 53 5.20 4.57 7.46
N ASN A 54 5.08 3.33 7.93
CA ASN A 54 6.24 2.47 8.13
C ASN A 54 6.87 2.07 6.79
N TRP A 55 6.07 1.79 5.77
CA TRP A 55 6.55 1.44 4.44
C TRP A 55 7.43 2.54 3.82
N THR A 56 7.07 3.81 4.02
CA THR A 56 7.90 4.95 3.57
C THR A 56 9.21 5.13 4.34
N ALA A 57 9.33 4.54 5.52
CA ALA A 57 10.43 4.77 6.45
C ALA A 57 11.42 3.59 6.55
N HIS A 58 11.08 2.44 5.99
CA HIS A 58 11.86 1.20 6.07
C HIS A 58 12.28 0.72 4.69
N THR A 59 13.39 -0.03 4.62
CA THR A 59 13.89 -0.64 3.39
C THR A 59 13.22 -1.98 3.08
N GLU A 60 12.52 -2.57 4.06
CA GLU A 60 11.68 -3.77 3.92
C GLU A 60 10.60 -3.78 5.01
N ILE A 61 9.47 -4.46 4.73
CA ILE A 61 8.40 -4.68 5.71
C ILE A 61 8.19 -6.19 5.90
N THR A 62 8.79 -6.74 6.95
CA THR A 62 8.68 -8.17 7.28
C THR A 62 7.94 -8.46 8.60
N GLN A 63 7.76 -7.44 9.44
CA GLN A 63 7.23 -7.64 10.80
C GLN A 63 5.81 -7.10 11.03
N SER A 64 5.21 -6.46 10.02
CA SER A 64 3.90 -5.82 10.17
C SER A 64 2.75 -6.80 9.93
N ASN A 65 1.97 -7.10 10.97
CA ASN A 65 0.76 -7.91 10.83
C ASN A 65 -0.25 -7.32 9.83
N THR A 66 -0.41 -6.00 9.80
CA THR A 66 -1.25 -5.32 8.79
C THR A 66 -0.70 -5.56 7.38
N GLY A 67 0.62 -5.54 7.23
CA GLY A 67 1.28 -5.85 5.97
C GLY A 67 1.04 -7.29 5.54
N LEU A 68 1.23 -8.26 6.43
CA LEU A 68 0.97 -9.67 6.12
C LEU A 68 -0.51 -9.90 5.77
N ARG A 69 -1.44 -9.16 6.38
CA ARG A 69 -2.86 -9.16 5.98
C ARG A 69 -3.10 -8.54 4.60
N ILE A 70 -2.24 -7.66 4.09
CA ILE A 70 -2.27 -7.28 2.67
C ILE A 70 -1.88 -8.47 1.81
N LEU A 71 -0.82 -9.23 2.15
CA LEU A 71 -0.44 -10.42 1.40
C LEU A 71 -1.58 -11.43 1.31
N ALA A 72 -2.29 -11.67 2.43
CA ALA A 72 -3.46 -12.54 2.44
C ALA A 72 -4.60 -12.02 1.53
N ARG A 73 -4.90 -10.71 1.58
CA ARG A 73 -5.90 -10.11 0.69
C ARG A 73 -5.50 -10.18 -0.78
N VAL A 74 -4.23 -9.97 -1.10
CA VAL A 74 -3.70 -10.10 -2.46
C VAL A 74 -3.79 -11.56 -2.93
N ASN A 75 -3.48 -12.51 -2.07
CA ASN A 75 -3.65 -13.94 -2.36
C ASN A 75 -5.10 -14.27 -2.69
N ASP A 76 -6.05 -13.88 -1.83
CA ASP A 76 -7.47 -14.15 -2.04
C ASP A 76 -7.99 -13.49 -3.33
N ALA A 77 -7.56 -12.25 -3.59
CA ALA A 77 -7.91 -11.55 -4.81
C ALA A 77 -7.32 -12.24 -6.07
N LEU A 78 -6.09 -12.77 -6.00
CA LEU A 78 -5.50 -13.55 -7.10
C LEU A 78 -6.24 -14.86 -7.33
N VAL A 79 -6.64 -15.56 -6.26
CA VAL A 79 -7.45 -16.78 -6.37
C VAL A 79 -8.81 -16.48 -7.03
N GLU A 80 -9.46 -15.38 -6.66
CA GLU A 80 -10.75 -14.97 -7.22
C GLU A 80 -10.67 -14.68 -8.73
N VAL A 81 -9.56 -14.07 -9.17
CA VAL A 81 -9.42 -13.60 -10.57
C VAL A 81 -8.54 -14.49 -11.44
N LYS A 82 -8.04 -15.63 -10.94
CA LYS A 82 -7.06 -16.48 -11.66
C LYS A 82 -7.52 -16.97 -13.04
N ASP A 83 -8.83 -17.18 -13.20
CA ASP A 83 -9.45 -17.63 -14.44
C ASP A 83 -10.10 -16.48 -15.23
N SER A 84 -10.02 -15.25 -14.70
CA SER A 84 -10.58 -14.06 -15.34
C SER A 84 -9.72 -13.62 -16.52
N LYS A 85 -10.37 -13.20 -17.61
CA LYS A 85 -9.73 -12.50 -18.74
C LYS A 85 -10.00 -10.99 -18.70
N ASP A 86 -10.83 -10.53 -17.78
CA ASP A 86 -11.14 -9.12 -17.60
C ASP A 86 -10.02 -8.44 -16.82
N LEU A 87 -9.14 -7.75 -17.55
CA LEU A 87 -8.01 -7.01 -17.01
C LEU A 87 -8.45 -5.88 -16.07
N ILE A 88 -9.59 -5.23 -16.32
CA ILE A 88 -10.07 -4.13 -15.48
C ILE A 88 -10.49 -4.69 -14.12
N ASN A 89 -11.19 -5.82 -14.12
CA ASN A 89 -11.56 -6.50 -12.88
C ASN A 89 -10.33 -6.95 -12.08
N ILE A 90 -9.33 -7.56 -12.75
CA ILE A 90 -8.06 -7.97 -12.12
C ILE A 90 -7.37 -6.78 -11.46
N GLN A 91 -7.18 -5.68 -12.21
CA GLN A 91 -6.53 -4.47 -11.72
C GLN A 91 -7.28 -3.85 -10.53
N SER A 92 -8.60 -3.77 -10.63
CA SER A 92 -9.46 -3.21 -9.57
C SER A 92 -9.35 -4.03 -8.27
N LYS A 93 -9.43 -5.37 -8.37
CA LYS A 93 -9.29 -6.28 -7.22
C LYS A 93 -7.91 -6.18 -6.57
N MET A 94 -6.84 -6.07 -7.36
CA MET A 94 -5.48 -5.86 -6.82
C MET A 94 -5.35 -4.50 -6.11
N SER A 95 -5.83 -3.42 -6.72
CA SER A 95 -5.81 -2.09 -6.10
C SER A 95 -6.62 -2.04 -4.80
N GLN A 96 -7.75 -2.75 -4.73
CA GLN A 96 -8.53 -2.91 -3.50
C GLN A 96 -7.78 -3.70 -2.43
N ALA A 97 -7.11 -4.79 -2.80
CA ALA A 97 -6.36 -5.64 -1.88
C ALA A 97 -5.18 -4.90 -1.21
N LEU A 98 -4.54 -3.96 -1.92
CA LEU A 98 -3.48 -3.10 -1.38
C LEU A 98 -3.96 -2.14 -0.27
N GLY A 99 -5.26 -1.93 -0.12
CA GLY A 99 -5.81 -1.10 0.95
C GLY A 99 -5.71 0.41 0.70
N LEU A 100 -5.64 0.84 -0.57
CA LEU A 100 -5.61 2.27 -0.93
C LEU A 100 -6.88 3.02 -0.48
N VAL A 101 -8.03 2.34 -0.49
CA VAL A 101 -9.31 2.91 -0.04
C VAL A 101 -9.34 3.12 1.49
N PRO A 102 -9.04 2.10 2.32
CA PRO A 102 -8.82 2.31 3.75
C PRO A 102 -7.78 3.39 4.05
N LEU A 103 -6.66 3.44 3.32
CA LEU A 103 -5.64 4.48 3.50
C LEU A 103 -6.22 5.89 3.34
N ARG A 104 -6.98 6.15 2.27
CA ARG A 104 -7.61 7.46 2.04
C ARG A 104 -8.57 7.83 3.17
N ARG A 105 -9.40 6.87 3.60
CA ARG A 105 -10.37 7.07 4.70
C ARG A 105 -9.69 7.36 6.03
N GLU A 106 -8.68 6.57 6.38
CA GLU A 106 -7.91 6.74 7.62
C GLU A 106 -7.15 8.07 7.64
N LEU A 107 -6.54 8.46 6.50
CA LEU A 107 -5.88 9.75 6.35
C LEU A 107 -6.88 10.91 6.46
N SER A 108 -8.04 10.81 5.81
CA SER A 108 -9.11 11.80 5.92
C SER A 108 -9.60 11.99 7.36
N SER A 109 -9.84 10.89 8.06
CA SER A 109 -10.22 10.92 9.48
C SER A 109 -9.15 11.59 10.33
N LEU A 110 -7.88 11.27 10.11
CA LEU A 110 -6.77 11.88 10.85
C LEU A 110 -6.67 13.38 10.60
N LEU A 111 -6.73 13.82 9.33
CA LEU A 111 -6.65 15.24 8.96
C LEU A 111 -7.83 16.03 9.53
N GLY A 112 -9.04 15.45 9.49
CA GLY A 112 -10.23 16.04 10.13
C GLY A 112 -10.05 16.22 11.64
N ASN A 113 -9.49 15.22 12.32
CA ASN A 113 -9.25 15.28 13.77
C ASN A 113 -8.24 16.36 14.18
N ILE A 114 -7.21 16.62 13.36
CA ILE A 114 -6.22 17.68 13.61
C ILE A 114 -6.58 19.02 12.96
N ARG A 115 -7.76 19.13 12.34
CA ARG A 115 -8.24 20.30 11.58
C ARG A 115 -7.23 20.76 10.52
N ALA A 116 -6.64 19.81 9.81
CA ALA A 116 -5.79 20.09 8.65
C ALA A 116 -6.60 20.15 7.36
N SER A 117 -6.03 20.80 6.36
CA SER A 117 -6.60 20.84 5.01
C SER A 117 -6.68 19.42 4.45
N ASP A 118 -7.80 19.06 3.84
CA ASP A 118 -8.00 17.79 3.16
C ASP A 118 -7.81 17.90 1.65
N LEU A 119 -7.31 19.03 1.13
CA LEU A 119 -7.13 19.29 -0.31
C LEU A 119 -6.40 18.16 -1.04
N LEU A 120 -5.35 17.59 -0.44
CA LEU A 120 -4.57 16.49 -1.03
C LEU A 120 -5.35 15.19 -1.22
N ILE A 121 -6.49 15.03 -0.54
CA ILE A 121 -7.21 13.77 -0.44
C ILE A 121 -8.70 13.87 -0.76
N SER A 122 -9.27 15.08 -0.79
CA SER A 122 -10.69 15.31 -1.07
C SER A 122 -11.02 15.16 -2.55
N ASP A 123 -10.13 15.64 -3.41
CA ASP A 123 -10.23 15.50 -4.86
C ASP A 123 -9.60 14.17 -5.36
N ASN A 124 -10.23 13.55 -6.36
CA ASN A 124 -9.76 12.27 -6.92
C ASN A 124 -8.47 12.43 -7.72
N ASP A 125 -8.32 13.54 -8.45
CA ASP A 125 -7.14 13.79 -9.26
C ASP A 125 -5.96 14.12 -8.36
N LEU A 126 -6.14 14.94 -7.32
CA LEU A 126 -5.09 15.21 -6.32
C LEU A 126 -4.71 13.95 -5.53
N TRP A 127 -5.69 13.14 -5.14
CA TRP A 127 -5.43 11.87 -4.47
C TRP A 127 -4.61 10.91 -5.35
N GLY A 128 -5.04 10.68 -6.59
CA GLY A 128 -4.40 9.72 -7.50
C GLY A 128 -3.09 10.24 -8.10
N MET A 129 -3.13 11.42 -8.71
CA MET A 129 -2.03 11.96 -9.50
C MET A 129 -0.91 12.60 -8.66
N VAL A 130 -1.24 13.14 -7.48
CA VAL A 130 -0.26 13.81 -6.62
C VAL A 130 0.12 12.91 -5.45
N PHE A 131 -0.83 12.63 -4.55
CA PHE A 131 -0.52 11.93 -3.31
C PHE A 131 -0.08 10.48 -3.56
N LEU A 132 -0.91 9.69 -4.24
CA LEU A 132 -0.60 8.27 -4.48
C LEU A 132 0.58 8.08 -5.42
N ASN A 133 0.70 8.90 -6.46
CA ASN A 133 1.84 8.84 -7.35
C ASN A 133 3.16 9.02 -6.59
N HIS A 134 3.29 10.08 -5.80
CA HIS A 134 4.48 10.30 -4.97
C HIS A 134 4.65 9.24 -3.88
N LEU A 135 3.57 8.81 -3.22
CA LEU A 135 3.65 7.76 -2.21
C LEU A 135 4.18 6.45 -2.80
N ILE A 136 3.67 6.06 -3.97
CA ILE A 136 4.09 4.86 -4.68
C ILE A 136 5.54 4.99 -5.12
N GLU A 137 5.98 6.15 -5.61
CA GLU A 137 7.40 6.39 -5.92
C GLU A 137 8.31 6.29 -4.70
N ILE A 138 7.83 6.64 -3.49
CA ILE A 138 8.62 6.49 -2.25
C ILE A 138 8.75 5.02 -1.84
N ILE A 139 7.65 4.25 -1.92
CA ILE A 139 7.62 2.84 -1.47
C ILE A 139 7.98 1.86 -2.58
N ARG A 140 8.22 2.35 -3.82
CA ARG A 140 8.71 1.50 -4.91
C ARG A 140 9.99 0.83 -4.44
N ASN A 141 10.16 -0.43 -4.83
CA ASN A 141 11.32 -1.23 -4.43
C ASN A 141 11.49 -1.50 -2.93
N VAL A 142 10.50 -1.18 -2.10
CA VAL A 142 10.45 -1.63 -0.71
C VAL A 142 9.54 -2.86 -0.62
N PRO A 143 10.10 -4.07 -0.51
CA PRO A 143 9.29 -5.28 -0.48
C PRO A 143 8.54 -5.40 0.85
N LEU A 144 7.32 -5.92 0.76
CA LEU A 144 6.56 -6.41 1.89
C LEU A 144 6.53 -7.93 1.78
N ALA A 145 7.11 -8.63 2.75
CA ALA A 145 7.30 -10.07 2.68
C ALA A 145 7.03 -10.73 4.03
N PHE A 146 6.73 -12.03 4.01
CA PHE A 146 6.83 -12.82 5.23
C PHE A 146 8.29 -12.89 5.70
N PRO A 147 8.53 -12.85 7.02
CA PRO A 147 9.82 -13.23 7.55
C PRO A 147 9.99 -14.76 7.38
N GLU A 148 11.21 -15.26 7.62
CA GLU A 148 11.46 -16.71 7.64
C GLU A 148 10.43 -17.45 8.50
N LEU A 149 9.96 -18.62 8.04
CA LEU A 149 8.92 -19.39 8.72
C LEU A 149 9.28 -19.73 10.18
N SER A 150 10.57 -19.90 10.46
CA SER A 150 11.14 -20.14 11.80
C SER A 150 10.98 -18.96 12.75
N LYS A 151 10.79 -17.74 12.22
CA LYS A 151 10.66 -16.48 12.95
C LYS A 151 9.20 -16.02 13.07
N LEU A 152 8.24 -16.81 12.60
CA LEU A 152 6.82 -16.47 12.70
C LEU A 152 6.30 -16.67 14.11
N ASP A 153 5.79 -15.60 14.72
CA ASP A 153 4.95 -15.71 15.90
C ASP A 153 3.57 -16.29 15.54
N SER A 154 2.79 -16.64 16.57
CA SER A 154 1.46 -17.24 16.41
C SER A 154 0.48 -16.43 15.56
N ALA A 155 0.55 -15.10 15.58
CA ALA A 155 -0.37 -14.24 14.83
C ALA A 155 0.03 -14.20 13.35
N LYS A 156 1.33 -14.06 13.06
CA LYS A 156 1.86 -14.12 11.70
C LYS A 156 1.65 -15.49 11.07
N ARG A 157 1.82 -16.56 11.87
CA ARG A 157 1.60 -17.93 11.43
C ARG A 157 0.17 -18.19 11.00
N LYS A 158 -0.82 -17.68 11.75
CA LYS A 158 -2.23 -17.78 11.34
C LYS A 158 -2.51 -17.14 9.97
N ILE A 159 -1.90 -15.99 9.68
CA ILE A 159 -2.05 -15.32 8.38
C ILE A 159 -1.39 -16.15 7.28
N TYR A 160 -0.20 -16.69 7.55
CA TYR A 160 0.48 -17.58 6.61
C TYR A 160 -0.34 -18.85 6.33
N ASP A 161 -0.86 -19.51 7.37
CA ASP A 161 -1.67 -20.72 7.23
C ASP A 161 -2.97 -20.44 6.45
N GLN A 162 -3.58 -19.26 6.61
CA GLN A 162 -4.72 -18.83 5.79
C GLN A 162 -4.36 -18.81 4.29
N ILE A 163 -3.20 -18.26 3.94
CA ILE A 163 -2.72 -18.21 2.55
C ILE A 163 -2.46 -19.63 2.02
N ALA A 164 -1.80 -20.47 2.83
CA ALA A 164 -1.48 -21.84 2.47
C ALA A 164 -2.73 -22.73 2.28
N GLN A 165 -3.83 -22.43 2.97
CA GLN A 165 -5.11 -23.12 2.81
C GLN A 165 -5.85 -22.75 1.52
N ASN A 166 -5.59 -21.58 0.95
CA ASN A 166 -6.22 -21.09 -0.27
C ASN A 166 -5.18 -20.58 -1.27
N PRO A 167 -4.26 -21.42 -1.76
CA PRO A 167 -3.17 -20.92 -2.61
C PRO A 167 -3.66 -20.66 -4.04
N VAL A 168 -2.97 -19.79 -4.77
CA VAL A 168 -3.31 -19.45 -6.18
C VAL A 168 -3.31 -20.70 -7.07
N LYS A 169 -2.35 -21.59 -6.83
CA LYS A 169 -2.24 -22.97 -7.34
C LYS A 169 -1.51 -23.81 -6.27
N PRO A 170 -1.53 -25.15 -6.33
CA PRO A 170 -0.89 -25.98 -5.30
C PRO A 170 0.55 -25.56 -5.01
N GLY A 171 0.84 -25.22 -3.74
CA GLY A 171 2.17 -24.76 -3.30
C GLY A 171 2.56 -23.34 -3.72
N ALA A 172 1.61 -22.51 -4.17
CA ALA A 172 1.86 -21.13 -4.59
C ALA A 172 1.02 -20.12 -3.79
N GLY A 173 1.23 -20.09 -2.47
CA GLY A 173 0.73 -19.01 -1.62
C GLY A 173 1.54 -17.73 -1.81
N VAL A 174 0.91 -16.56 -1.70
CA VAL A 174 1.63 -15.27 -1.77
C VAL A 174 2.52 -15.07 -0.54
N VAL A 175 3.82 -14.85 -0.77
CA VAL A 175 4.81 -14.65 0.31
C VAL A 175 5.45 -13.27 0.30
N ALA A 176 5.43 -12.58 -0.83
CA ALA A 176 5.91 -11.21 -0.91
C ALA A 176 5.19 -10.40 -1.98
N LEU A 177 5.18 -9.09 -1.79
CA LEU A 177 4.72 -8.12 -2.77
C LEU A 177 5.73 -6.97 -2.87
N GLN A 178 5.85 -6.39 -4.05
CA GLN A 178 6.63 -5.19 -4.29
C GLN A 178 5.94 -4.36 -5.37
N ILE A 179 6.03 -3.03 -5.26
CA ILE A 179 5.62 -2.14 -6.34
C ILE A 179 6.87 -1.77 -7.16
N ALA A 180 6.78 -1.92 -8.48
CA ALA A 180 7.86 -1.64 -9.40
C ALA A 180 7.35 -1.12 -10.74
N LYS A 181 8.13 -0.25 -11.38
CA LYS A 181 7.96 0.09 -12.79
C LYS A 181 8.45 -1.08 -13.63
N VAL A 182 7.60 -1.51 -14.55
CA VAL A 182 7.93 -2.57 -15.51
C VAL A 182 7.89 -1.95 -16.89
N ASP A 183 8.99 -2.06 -17.62
CA ASP A 183 9.05 -1.66 -19.02
C ASP A 183 8.34 -2.73 -19.86
N TYR A 184 7.12 -2.42 -20.32
CA TYR A 184 6.35 -3.34 -21.14
C TYR A 184 6.87 -3.42 -22.58
N ASN A 185 7.70 -2.46 -23.02
CA ASN A 185 8.38 -2.60 -24.30
C ASN A 185 9.36 -3.78 -24.26
N ALA A 186 10.09 -3.93 -23.13
CA ALA A 186 10.97 -5.08 -22.91
C ALA A 186 10.22 -6.42 -22.81
N LEU A 187 8.91 -6.38 -22.51
CA LEU A 187 8.02 -7.54 -22.50
C LEU A 187 7.30 -7.80 -23.83
N GLY A 188 7.67 -7.10 -24.90
CA GLY A 188 7.14 -7.31 -26.25
C GLY A 188 5.82 -6.60 -26.56
N MET A 189 5.39 -5.64 -25.72
CA MET A 189 4.28 -4.74 -26.00
C MET A 189 4.79 -3.37 -26.46
N PRO A 190 4.96 -3.13 -27.78
CA PRO A 190 5.47 -1.87 -28.29
C PRO A 190 4.55 -0.68 -27.95
N ASN A 191 5.14 0.43 -27.51
CA ASN A 191 4.49 1.70 -27.12
C ASN A 191 3.74 1.69 -25.79
N ALA A 192 3.88 0.64 -24.97
CA ALA A 192 3.27 0.58 -23.65
C ALA A 192 4.05 1.39 -22.59
N GLY A 193 5.35 1.60 -22.79
CA GLY A 193 6.20 2.36 -21.86
C GLY A 193 6.41 1.67 -20.51
N GLU A 194 6.83 2.44 -19.52
CA GLU A 194 6.93 1.98 -18.13
C GLU A 194 5.56 2.05 -17.44
N ILE A 195 5.07 0.92 -16.94
CA ILE A 195 3.81 0.83 -16.21
C ILE A 195 4.09 0.43 -14.77
N MET A 196 3.45 1.14 -13.83
CA MET A 196 3.51 0.78 -12.42
C MET A 196 2.78 -0.54 -12.17
N CYS A 197 3.49 -1.52 -11.63
CA CYS A 197 2.97 -2.87 -11.42
C CYS A 197 3.17 -3.35 -9.99
N LEU A 198 2.25 -4.21 -9.58
CA LEU A 198 2.38 -5.06 -8.41
C LEU A 198 3.09 -6.34 -8.83
N GLN A 199 4.27 -6.57 -8.28
CA GLN A 199 5.00 -7.82 -8.40
C GLN A 199 4.69 -8.67 -7.18
N VAL A 200 3.99 -9.78 -7.40
CA VAL A 200 3.58 -10.71 -6.34
C VAL A 200 4.40 -11.98 -6.46
N ARG A 201 5.18 -12.29 -5.43
CA ARG A 201 5.97 -13.52 -5.36
C ARG A 201 5.25 -14.56 -4.54
N THR A 202 5.22 -15.77 -5.07
CA THR A 202 4.62 -16.94 -4.42
C THR A 202 5.69 -17.92 -3.92
N GLU A 203 5.27 -18.86 -3.06
CA GLU A 203 6.15 -19.87 -2.44
C GLU A 203 6.94 -20.69 -3.44
N ASP A 204 6.34 -21.06 -4.56
CA ASP A 204 6.99 -21.80 -5.65
C ASP A 204 7.93 -20.94 -6.50
N THR A 205 8.22 -19.71 -6.06
CA THR A 205 9.03 -18.69 -6.73
C THR A 205 8.42 -18.03 -7.96
N THR A 206 7.19 -18.39 -8.35
CA THR A 206 6.48 -17.70 -9.42
C THR A 206 6.26 -16.24 -9.05
N THR A 207 6.58 -15.34 -10.00
CA THR A 207 6.28 -13.91 -9.89
C THR A 207 5.15 -13.56 -10.83
N VAL A 208 4.03 -13.09 -10.27
CA VAL A 208 2.90 -12.55 -11.01
C VAL A 208 3.07 -11.04 -11.08
N VAL A 209 3.00 -10.48 -12.30
CA VAL A 209 3.10 -9.04 -12.54
C VAL A 209 1.73 -8.53 -12.94
N VAL A 210 1.16 -7.63 -12.15
CA VAL A 210 -0.16 -7.04 -12.42
C VAL A 210 -0.04 -5.53 -12.50
N PRO A 211 -0.45 -4.87 -13.60
CA PRO A 211 -0.55 -3.42 -13.66
C PRO A 211 -1.42 -2.89 -12.52
N ILE A 212 -1.00 -1.82 -11.85
CA ILE A 212 -1.80 -1.19 -10.79
C ILE A 212 -2.60 -0.05 -11.41
N LEU A 213 -3.91 -0.06 -11.19
CA LEU A 213 -4.74 1.09 -11.47
C LEU A 213 -4.68 2.02 -10.26
N ILE A 214 -3.87 3.09 -10.37
CA ILE A 214 -3.70 4.16 -9.36
C ILE A 214 -4.90 5.12 -9.35
N ASP A 215 -5.79 4.96 -10.31
CA ASP A 215 -7.01 5.75 -10.43
C ASP A 215 -8.11 5.22 -9.51
N VAL A 216 -8.06 5.67 -8.25
CA VAL A 216 -9.09 5.35 -7.25
C VAL A 216 -10.29 6.28 -7.42
N ARG A 217 -10.84 6.36 -8.64
CA ARG A 217 -12.22 6.80 -8.88
C ARG A 217 -13.16 5.76 -8.27
N LEU A 218 -13.25 5.78 -6.94
CA LEU A 218 -14.20 5.02 -6.15
C LEU A 218 -15.60 5.32 -6.68
N LYS A 219 -16.25 4.31 -7.26
CA LYS A 219 -17.70 4.19 -7.21
C LYS A 219 -18.05 3.28 -6.05
#